data_AF-A0AAE3XNJ0-F1
#
_entry.id   AF-A0AAE3XNJ0-F1
#
_cell.length_a   1.000
_cell.length_b   1.000
_cell.length_c   1.000
_cell.angle_alpha   90.00
_cell.angle_beta   90.00
_cell.angle_gamma   90.00
#
_symmetry.space_group_name_H-M   'P 1'
#
loop_
_entity.id
_entity.type
_entity.pdbx_description
1 polymer ?
#
loop_
_entity_poly.entity_id
_entity_poly.type
_entity_poly.pdbx_seq_one_letter_code
_entity_poly.pdbx_strand_id
1 'polypeptide(L)'
;MFKIIQLSLALVISVLIITLLSEVIEFISILLISNESANQLSTSPHLFYKIRNSFDFLIYKAFYSFFACLIGGYVGTWIFDSNEKLVSILIITFYGIILYSTLIIGSKNFLPPIEYSIILFICSSSAIYIGSQIRKHKAPVSL
;
A
#
# COMPACT_ATOMS: atom_id res chain seq x y z
N MET A 1 -6.68 -28.12 2.70
CA MET A 1 -5.99 -27.50 3.85
C MET A 1 -4.76 -26.71 3.42
N PHE A 2 -3.79 -27.30 2.72
CA PHE A 2 -2.55 -26.63 2.29
C PHE A 2 -2.77 -25.35 1.46
N LYS A 3 -3.68 -25.38 0.48
CA LYS A 3 -4.02 -24.19 -0.34
C LYS A 3 -4.61 -23.02 0.47
N ILE A 4 -5.37 -23.30 1.53
CA ILE A 4 -5.95 -22.26 2.39
C ILE A 4 -4.82 -21.58 3.18
N ILE A 5 -3.88 -22.37 3.72
CA ILE A 5 -2.71 -21.84 4.44
C ILE A 5 -1.85 -20.97 3.51
N GLN A 6 -1.58 -21.44 2.29
CA GLN A 6 -0.83 -20.66 1.29
C GLN A 6 -1.54 -19.36 0.92
N LEU A 7 -2.87 -19.40 0.75
CA LEU A 7 -3.65 -18.20 0.45
C LEU A 7 -3.59 -17.18 1.60
N SER A 8 -3.75 -17.64 2.84
CA SER A 8 -3.63 -16.78 4.02
C SER A 8 -2.23 -16.19 4.14
N LEU A 9 -1.19 -16.98 3.88
CA LEU A 9 0.20 -16.52 3.89
C LEU A 9 0.44 -15.47 2.80
N ALA A 10 -0.04 -15.72 1.59
CA ALA A 10 0.05 -14.77 0.47
C ALA A 10 -0.60 -13.44 0.83
N LEU A 11 -1.78 -13.48 1.43
CA LEU A 11 -2.50 -12.28 1.88
C LEU A 11 -1.69 -11.48 2.91
N VAL A 12 -1.24 -12.15 3.99
CA VAL A 12 -0.50 -11.49 5.08
C VAL A 12 0.80 -10.88 4.56
N ILE A 13 1.58 -11.62 3.78
CA ILE A 13 2.86 -11.13 3.24
C ILE A 13 2.62 -9.96 2.28
N SER A 14 1.62 -10.05 1.41
CA SER A 14 1.31 -8.97 0.47
C SER A 14 0.94 -7.69 1.18
N VAL A 15 0.02 -7.76 2.15
CA VAL A 15 -0.42 -6.59 2.92
C VAL A 15 0.76 -6.01 3.70
N LEU A 16 1.57 -6.85 4.34
CA LEU A 16 2.75 -6.42 5.09
C LEU A 16 3.79 -5.71 4.21
N ILE A 17 4.03 -6.22 3.00
CA ILE A 17 4.91 -5.56 2.02
C ILE A 17 4.34 -4.20 1.62
N ILE A 18 3.03 -4.13 1.32
CA ILE A 18 2.38 -2.89 0.94
C ILE A 18 2.52 -1.85 2.06
N THR A 19 2.25 -2.23 3.31
CA THR A 19 2.30 -1.31 4.45
C THR A 19 3.73 -0.86 4.72
N LEU A 20 4.69 -1.79 4.83
CA LEU A 20 6.08 -1.44 5.16
C LEU A 20 6.74 -0.58 4.09
N LEU A 21 6.58 -0.94 2.81
CA LEU A 21 7.16 -0.12 1.73
C LEU A 21 6.55 1.27 1.70
N SER A 22 5.23 1.37 1.87
CA SER A 22 4.55 2.66 1.87
C SER A 22 5.01 3.54 3.04
N GLU A 23 5.12 2.98 4.25
CA GLU A 23 5.57 3.72 5.44
C GLU A 23 7.03 4.17 5.33
N VAL A 24 7.92 3.29 4.84
CA VAL A 24 9.33 3.63 4.64
C VAL A 24 9.49 4.74 3.60
N ILE A 25 8.83 4.62 2.44
CA ILE A 25 8.92 5.64 1.39
C ILE A 25 8.26 6.94 1.87
N GLU A 26 7.14 6.87 2.60
CA GLU A 26 6.48 8.04 3.19
C GLU A 26 7.44 8.79 4.11
N PHE A 27 8.08 8.08 5.06
CA PHE A 27 9.00 8.69 6.01
C PHE A 27 10.19 9.36 5.31
N ILE A 28 10.82 8.66 4.35
CA ILE A 28 11.93 9.19 3.56
C ILE A 28 11.47 10.42 2.75
N SER A 29 10.29 10.36 2.13
CA SER A 29 9.76 11.47 1.33
C SER A 29 9.51 12.70 2.19
N ILE A 30 8.94 12.53 3.39
CA ILE A 30 8.74 13.66 4.34
C ILE A 30 10.08 14.24 4.76
N LEU A 31 11.06 13.38 5.08
CA LEU A 31 12.40 13.82 5.44
C LEU A 31 13.05 14.66 4.33
N LEU A 32 12.94 14.21 3.07
CA LEU A 32 13.52 14.91 1.92
C LEU A 32 12.81 16.22 1.58
N ILE A 33 11.48 16.28 1.74
CA ILE A 33 10.67 17.44 1.33
C ILE A 33 10.65 18.53 2.42
N SER A 34 10.67 18.14 3.69
CA SER A 34 10.52 19.08 4.81
C SER A 34 11.80 19.82 5.18
N ASN A 35 12.97 19.33 4.75
CA ASN A 35 14.29 19.78 5.24
C ASN A 35 14.45 19.71 6.78
N GLU A 36 13.55 19.01 7.48
CA GLU A 36 13.61 18.81 8.92
C GLU A 36 14.53 17.62 9.26
N SER A 37 15.11 17.62 10.45
CA SER A 37 15.89 16.47 10.90
C SER A 37 14.98 15.27 11.21
N ALA A 38 15.48 14.05 11.01
CA ALA A 38 14.76 12.82 11.38
C ALA A 38 14.36 12.82 12.87
N ASN A 39 15.21 13.38 13.75
CA ASN A 39 14.90 13.56 15.16
C ASN A 39 13.68 14.46 15.37
N GLN A 40 13.63 15.64 14.76
CA GLN A 40 12.49 16.56 14.92
C GLN A 40 11.17 15.96 14.42
N LEU A 41 11.19 15.24 13.30
CA LEU A 41 10.00 14.56 12.76
C LEU A 41 9.53 13.42 13.67
N SER A 42 10.47 12.68 14.28
CA SER A 42 10.16 11.58 15.19
C SER A 42 9.60 12.04 16.55
N THR A 43 10.05 13.21 17.05
CA THR A 43 9.64 13.73 18.36
C THR A 43 8.44 14.68 18.28
N SER A 44 8.11 15.19 17.10
CA SER A 44 7.02 16.14 16.87
C SER A 44 5.95 15.54 15.96
N PRO A 45 5.08 14.64 16.45
CA PRO A 45 4.07 13.96 15.62
C PRO A 45 3.15 14.95 14.89
N HIS A 46 2.81 16.08 15.51
CA HIS A 46 2.01 17.13 14.86
C HIS A 46 2.67 17.64 13.57
N LEU A 47 3.99 17.88 13.58
CA LEU A 47 4.73 18.38 12.41
C LEU A 47 4.72 17.31 11.30
N PHE A 48 5.00 16.07 11.66
CA PHE A 48 4.95 14.93 10.73
C PHE A 48 3.58 14.81 10.07
N TYR A 49 2.49 14.79 10.84
CA TYR A 49 1.12 14.68 10.30
C TYR A 49 0.69 15.91 9.50
N LYS A 50 1.19 17.10 9.84
CA LYS A 50 0.92 18.32 9.06
C LYS A 50 1.54 18.23 7.67
N ILE A 51 2.78 17.75 7.56
CA ILE A 51 3.47 17.58 6.26
C ILE A 51 2.88 16.40 5.49
N ARG A 52 2.70 15.25 6.17
CA ARG A 52 2.12 14.01 5.61
C ARG A 52 0.76 14.22 4.94
N ASN A 53 -0.03 15.16 5.44
CA ASN A 53 -1.38 15.44 4.97
C ASN A 53 -1.48 16.77 4.20
N SER A 54 -0.35 17.42 3.91
CA SER A 54 -0.36 18.58 3.03
C SER A 54 -0.76 18.16 1.62
N PHE A 55 -1.48 19.03 0.91
CA PHE A 55 -1.97 18.74 -0.44
C PHE A 55 -0.85 18.31 -1.39
N ASP A 56 0.30 18.96 -1.31
CA ASP A 56 1.46 18.65 -2.15
C ASP A 56 2.01 17.24 -1.89
N PHE A 57 1.96 16.78 -0.64
CA PHE A 57 2.42 15.44 -0.25
C PHE A 57 1.45 14.33 -0.66
N LEU A 58 0.17 14.65 -0.84
CA LEU A 58 -0.84 13.70 -1.28
C LEU A 58 -0.50 13.10 -2.68
N ILE A 59 0.09 13.87 -3.59
CA ILE A 59 0.47 13.32 -4.91
C ILE A 59 1.58 12.28 -4.75
N TYR A 60 2.60 12.56 -3.93
CA TYR A 60 3.67 11.61 -3.64
C TYR A 60 3.12 10.34 -2.98
N LYS A 61 2.15 10.48 -2.07
CA LYS A 61 1.47 9.36 -1.43
C LYS A 61 0.71 8.47 -2.38
N ALA A 62 0.07 9.02 -3.41
CA ALA A 62 -0.54 8.20 -4.45
C ALA A 62 0.52 7.43 -5.25
N PHE A 63 1.64 8.08 -5.56
CA PHE A 63 2.74 7.47 -6.31
C PHE A 63 3.39 6.32 -5.55
N TYR A 64 3.90 6.53 -4.32
CA TYR A 64 4.56 5.45 -3.59
C TYR A 64 3.60 4.33 -3.18
N SER A 65 2.34 4.65 -2.87
CA SER A 65 1.32 3.63 -2.57
C SER A 65 1.06 2.76 -3.81
N PHE A 66 1.03 3.36 -5.00
CA PHE A 66 0.92 2.61 -6.26
C PHE A 66 2.07 1.60 -6.43
N PHE A 67 3.32 2.01 -6.22
CA PHE A 67 4.47 1.08 -6.34
C PHE A 67 4.42 -0.04 -5.29
N ALA A 68 4.14 0.30 -4.04
CA ALA A 68 4.02 -0.68 -2.97
C ALA A 68 2.90 -1.70 -3.25
N CYS A 69 1.74 -1.21 -3.72
CA CYS A 69 0.59 -2.01 -4.13
C CYS A 69 0.88 -2.92 -5.34
N LEU A 70 1.65 -2.42 -6.32
CA LEU A 70 2.08 -3.19 -7.47
C LEU A 70 2.97 -4.36 -7.03
N ILE A 71 3.95 -4.10 -6.15
CA ILE A 71 4.83 -5.14 -5.60
C ILE A 71 4.03 -6.13 -4.75
N GLY A 72 3.13 -5.65 -3.90
CA GLY A 72 2.26 -6.50 -3.08
C GLY A 72 1.37 -7.42 -3.91
N GLY A 73 0.76 -6.91 -4.98
CA GLY A 73 -0.02 -7.70 -5.92
C GLY A 73 0.81 -8.78 -6.62
N TYR A 74 2.02 -8.44 -7.03
CA TYR A 74 2.97 -9.39 -7.65
C TYR A 74 3.43 -10.49 -6.67
N VAL A 75 3.82 -10.12 -5.45
CA VAL A 75 4.28 -11.08 -4.44
C VAL A 75 3.14 -12.00 -3.99
N GLY A 76 1.94 -11.46 -3.82
CA GLY A 76 0.75 -12.25 -3.46
C GLY A 76 0.45 -13.33 -4.48
N THR A 77 0.47 -13.00 -5.77
CA THR A 77 0.27 -14.01 -6.81
C THR A 77 1.46 -14.91 -6.96
N TRP A 78 2.69 -14.49 -6.64
CA TRP A 78 3.87 -15.35 -6.61
C TRP A 78 3.72 -16.48 -5.57
N ILE A 79 3.27 -16.14 -4.36
CA ILE A 79 3.06 -17.09 -3.25
C ILE A 79 1.86 -18.01 -3.52
N PHE A 80 0.77 -17.49 -4.11
CA PHE A 80 -0.42 -18.26 -4.44
C PHE A 80 -0.71 -18.22 -5.95
N ASP A 81 -0.16 -19.21 -6.64
CA ASP A 81 -0.20 -19.36 -8.10
C ASP A 81 -1.56 -19.79 -8.68
N SER A 82 -2.42 -20.36 -7.83
CA SER A 82 -3.59 -21.09 -8.30
C SER A 82 -4.73 -20.20 -8.81
N ASN A 83 -4.85 -18.96 -8.30
CA ASN A 83 -5.91 -18.04 -8.73
C ASN A 83 -5.57 -16.56 -8.45
N GLU A 84 -4.97 -15.90 -9.44
CA GLU A 84 -4.56 -14.49 -9.34
C GLU A 84 -5.73 -13.52 -9.09
N LYS A 85 -6.89 -13.77 -9.72
CA LYS A 85 -8.07 -12.91 -9.56
C LYS A 85 -8.55 -12.94 -8.12
N LEU A 86 -8.63 -14.14 -7.54
CA LEU A 86 -9.03 -14.32 -6.14
C LEU A 86 -8.02 -13.65 -5.18
N VAL A 87 -6.72 -13.83 -5.40
CA VAL A 87 -5.68 -13.17 -4.59
C VAL A 87 -5.79 -11.65 -4.68
N SER A 88 -5.94 -11.10 -5.89
CA SER A 88 -6.07 -9.66 -6.10
C SER A 88 -7.28 -9.10 -5.36
N ILE A 89 -8.45 -9.74 -5.50
CA ILE A 89 -9.69 -9.33 -4.84
C ILE A 89 -9.52 -9.34 -3.32
N LEU A 90 -8.90 -10.38 -2.78
CA LEU A 90 -8.69 -10.49 -1.33
C LEU A 90 -7.71 -9.43 -0.82
N ILE A 91 -6.60 -9.18 -1.50
CA ILE A 91 -5.65 -8.13 -1.11
C ILE A 91 -6.33 -6.75 -1.19
N ILE A 92 -7.07 -6.46 -2.28
CA ILE A 92 -7.81 -5.21 -2.45
C ILE A 92 -8.83 -5.02 -1.32
N THR A 93 -9.57 -6.08 -0.98
CA THR A 93 -10.59 -6.03 0.07
C THR A 93 -9.95 -5.75 1.44
N PHE A 94 -8.92 -6.52 1.81
CA PHE A 94 -8.23 -6.33 3.09
C PHE A 94 -7.53 -4.97 3.19
N TYR A 95 -6.85 -4.55 2.12
CA TYR A 95 -6.19 -3.25 2.09
C TYR A 95 -7.19 -2.09 2.09
N GLY A 96 -8.34 -2.25 1.42
CA GLY A 96 -9.45 -1.30 1.47
C GLY A 96 -10.02 -1.13 2.87
N ILE A 97 -10.17 -2.22 3.63
CA ILE A 97 -10.58 -2.17 5.04
C ILE A 97 -9.55 -1.39 5.88
N ILE A 98 -8.25 -1.62 5.65
CA ILE A 98 -7.18 -0.89 6.35
C ILE A 98 -7.28 0.60 6.04
N LEU A 99 -7.32 0.99 4.77
CA LEU A 99 -7.47 2.40 4.36
C LEU A 99 -8.72 3.03 4.97
N TYR A 100 -9.87 2.35 4.93
CA TYR A 100 -11.10 2.85 5.52
C TYR A 100 -11.02 3.00 7.05
N SER A 101 -10.37 2.06 7.74
CA SER A 101 -10.18 2.15 9.19
C SER A 101 -9.35 3.38 9.59
N THR A 102 -8.36 3.77 8.77
CA THR A 102 -7.59 5.00 9.01
C THR A 102 -8.42 6.27 8.87
N LEU A 103 -9.48 6.25 8.05
CA LEU A 103 -10.42 7.38 7.91
C LEU A 103 -11.30 7.58 9.15
N ILE A 104 -11.72 6.48 9.78
CA ILE A 104 -12.58 6.53 10.98
C ILE A 104 -11.79 6.90 12.23
N ILE A 105 -10.60 6.32 12.38
CA ILE A 105 -9.79 6.43 13.59
C ILE A 105 -8.93 7.71 13.59
N GLY A 106 -8.66 8.28 12.41
CA GLY A 106 -7.91 9.52 12.29
C GLY A 106 -8.59 10.68 13.04
N SER A 107 -7.80 11.44 13.80
CA SER A 107 -8.27 12.70 14.38
C SER A 107 -8.74 13.63 13.27
N LYS A 108 -9.90 14.28 13.45
CA LYS A 108 -10.52 15.24 12.50
C LYS A 108 -9.57 16.31 11.96
N ASN A 109 -8.43 16.55 12.63
CA ASN A 109 -7.44 17.57 12.26
C ASN A 109 -6.25 17.03 11.43
N PHE A 110 -6.15 15.71 11.23
CA PHE A 110 -5.02 15.06 10.54
C PHE A 110 -5.47 14.03 9.49
N LEU A 111 -6.72 14.10 9.06
CA LEU A 111 -7.24 13.23 8.01
C LEU A 111 -7.03 13.87 6.63
N PRO A 112 -6.54 13.13 5.64
CA PRO A 112 -6.61 13.60 4.26
C PRO A 112 -8.09 13.73 3.83
N PRO A 113 -8.40 14.60 2.86
CA PRO A 113 -9.75 14.73 2.31
C PRO A 113 -10.32 13.37 1.86
N ILE A 114 -11.64 13.17 2.00
CA ILE A 114 -12.32 11.92 1.61
C ILE A 114 -12.08 11.62 0.13
N GLU A 115 -12.10 12.64 -0.71
CA GLU A 115 -11.86 12.58 -2.15
C GLU A 115 -10.49 11.95 -2.45
N TYR A 116 -9.49 12.29 -1.65
CA TYR A 116 -8.14 11.76 -1.83
C TYR A 116 -8.04 10.30 -1.41
N SER A 117 -8.79 9.89 -0.38
CA SER A 117 -8.83 8.49 0.03
C SER A 117 -9.48 7.59 -1.03
N ILE A 118 -10.47 8.13 -1.76
CA ILE A 118 -11.06 7.45 -2.92
C ILE A 118 -10.02 7.30 -4.04
N ILE A 119 -9.28 8.37 -4.36
CA ILE A 119 -8.20 8.33 -5.36
C ILE A 119 -7.15 7.29 -4.98
N LEU A 120 -6.69 7.30 -3.74
CA LEU A 120 -5.74 6.31 -3.23
C LEU A 120 -6.26 4.89 -3.36
N PHE A 121 -7.52 4.66 -3.02
CA PHE A 121 -8.13 3.34 -3.14
C PHE A 121 -8.18 2.86 -4.61
N ILE A 122 -8.54 3.73 -5.55
CA ILE A 122 -8.57 3.42 -6.99
C ILE A 122 -7.15 3.13 -7.52
N CYS A 123 -6.17 3.99 -7.20
CA CYS A 123 -4.78 3.79 -7.58
C CYS A 123 -4.20 2.50 -7.00
N SER A 124 -4.45 2.23 -5.72
CA SER A 124 -3.96 1.03 -5.04
C SER A 124 -4.60 -0.24 -5.61
N SER A 125 -5.90 -0.20 -5.88
CA SER A 125 -6.63 -1.34 -6.45
C SER A 125 -6.15 -1.68 -7.86
N SER A 126 -5.96 -0.65 -8.70
CA SER A 126 -5.42 -0.85 -10.05
C SER A 126 -3.97 -1.34 -10.00
N ALA A 127 -3.13 -0.83 -9.11
CA ALA A 127 -1.77 -1.31 -8.89
C ALA A 127 -1.70 -2.78 -8.46
N ILE A 128 -2.51 -3.20 -7.47
CA ILE A 128 -2.58 -4.59 -7.02
C ILE A 128 -2.97 -5.50 -8.19
N TYR A 129 -3.99 -5.09 -8.96
CA TYR A 129 -4.42 -5.86 -10.13
C TYR A 129 -3.33 -5.94 -11.21
N ILE A 130 -2.66 -4.84 -11.55
CA ILE A 130 -1.57 -4.84 -12.53
C ILE A 130 -0.41 -5.73 -12.03
N GLY A 131 -0.01 -5.57 -10.77
CA GLY A 131 1.01 -6.38 -10.11
C GLY A 131 0.71 -7.88 -10.20
N SER A 132 -0.54 -8.26 -9.97
CA SER A 132 -1.00 -9.64 -10.03
C SER A 132 -0.89 -10.23 -11.44
N GLN A 133 -1.10 -9.42 -12.48
CA GLN A 133 -1.03 -9.83 -13.90
C GLN A 133 0.40 -9.90 -14.45
N ILE A 134 1.38 -9.18 -13.88
CA ILE A 134 2.78 -9.21 -14.36
C ILE A 134 3.34 -10.64 -14.40
N ARG A 135 2.90 -11.51 -13.49
CA ARG A 135 3.33 -12.92 -13.47
C ARG A 135 2.88 -13.70 -14.71
N LYS A 136 1.69 -13.44 -15.26
CA LYS A 136 1.18 -14.17 -16.43
C LYS A 136 2.08 -14.08 -17.65
N HIS A 137 2.87 -13.01 -17.77
CA HIS A 137 3.77 -12.81 -18.92
C HIS A 137 5.14 -13.47 -18.72
N LYS A 138 5.37 -14.16 -17.59
CA LYS A 138 6.59 -14.93 -17.30
C LYS A 138 6.29 -16.37 -16.83
N ALA A 139 5.76 -17.20 -17.73
CA ALA A 139 6.02 -18.66 -17.78
C ALA A 139 5.40 -19.22 -19.09
N PRO A 140 6.19 -19.92 -19.92
CA PRO A 140 6.69 -21.23 -19.51
C PRO A 140 8.21 -21.30 -19.61
N VAL A 141 8.89 -21.52 -18.50
CA VAL A 141 10.17 -22.25 -18.55
C VAL A 141 9.80 -23.70 -18.29
N SER A 142 9.61 -24.44 -19.36
CA SER A 142 9.61 -25.91 -19.33
C SER A 142 10.99 -26.37 -18.90
N LEU A 143 11.07 -27.01 -17.73
CA LEU A 143 12.17 -27.92 -17.40
C LEU A 143 11.80 -29.31 -17.90
#